data_AF-A0A925VIG7-F1
#
_entry.id   AF-A0A925VIG7-F1
#
_cell.length_a   1.000
_cell.length_b   1.000
_cell.length_c   1.000
_cell.angle_alpha   90.00
_cell.angle_beta   90.00
_cell.angle_gamma   90.00
#
_symmetry.space_group_name_H-M   'P 1'
#
loop_
_entity.id
_entity.type
_entity.pdbx_description
1 polymer ?
#
loop_
_entity_poly.entity_id
_entity_poly.type
_entity_poly.pdbx_seq_one_letter_code
_entity_poly.pdbx_strand_id
1 'polypeptide(L)' 'MSFVQYSVDVGARIAIRWPRPTLAAFVGRVGTVVEVFRVPLDSCMVRLDGDPNNQREWFFYRDEFAISDA' A
#
# COMPACT_ATOMS: atom_id res chain seq x y z
N MET A 1 15.47 5.08 -20.37
CA MET A 1 14.91 4.21 -19.32
C MET A 1 13.99 5.07 -18.49
N SER A 2 12.67 4.94 -18.67
CA SER A 2 11.70 5.71 -17.91
C SER A 2 11.55 5.05 -16.55
N PHE A 3 12.10 5.65 -15.50
CA PHE A 3 11.80 5.25 -14.14
C PHE A 3 10.35 5.66 -13.90
N VAL A 4 9.43 4.69 -13.82
CA VAL A 4 8.09 4.96 -13.32
C VAL A 4 8.26 5.42 -11.89
N GLN A 5 8.08 6.72 -11.66
CA GLN A 5 8.12 7.29 -10.33
C GLN A 5 6.82 6.85 -9.64
N TYR A 6 6.89 5.81 -8.83
CA TYR A 6 5.79 5.36 -8.00
C TYR A 6 5.61 6.41 -6.88
N SER A 7 4.75 7.40 -7.11
CA SER A 7 4.31 8.31 -6.06
C SER A 7 2.98 7.81 -5.53
N VAL A 8 2.96 7.40 -4.26
CA VAL A 8 1.73 7.15 -3.52
C VAL A 8 1.48 8.37 -2.64
N ASP A 9 0.26 8.89 -2.67
CA ASP A 9 -0.17 10.01 -1.85
C ASP A 9 -0.99 9.53 -0.65
N VAL A 10 -0.95 10.30 0.44
CA VAL A 10 -1.86 10.08 1.58
C VAL A 10 -3.30 10.30 1.11
N GLY A 11 -4.17 9.33 1.40
CA GLY A 11 -5.55 9.28 0.93
C GLY A 11 -5.74 8.46 -0.34
N ALA A 12 -4.66 8.03 -1.02
CA ALA A 12 -4.76 7.14 -2.17
C ALA A 12 -5.35 5.79 -1.76
N ARG A 13 -6.27 5.27 -2.57
CA ARG A 13 -6.79 3.89 -2.42
C ARG A 13 -5.98 2.95 -3.29
N ILE A 14 -5.53 1.86 -2.71
CA ILE A 14 -4.63 0.91 -3.35
C ILE A 14 -5.15 -0.52 -3.16
N ALA A 15 -4.89 -1.37 -4.14
CA ALA A 15 -5.19 -2.80 -4.07
C ALA A 15 -3.90 -3.59 -3.75
N ILE A 16 -3.97 -4.44 -2.74
CA ILE A 16 -2.86 -5.28 -2.32
C ILE A 16 -2.81 -6.50 -3.24
N ARG A 17 -1.74 -6.64 -4.04
CA ARG A 17 -1.61 -7.74 -5.01
C ARG A 17 -0.53 -8.75 -4.62
N TRP A 18 0.61 -8.27 -4.13
CA TRP A 18 1.77 -9.11 -3.85
C TRP A 18 2.34 -8.83 -2.45
N PRO A 19 1.54 -9.03 -1.38
CA PRO A 19 2.02 -8.82 -0.04
C PRO A 19 3.08 -9.88 0.31
N ARG A 20 3.99 -9.52 1.21
CA ARG A 20 4.88 -10.49 1.88
C ARG A 20 4.09 -11.66 2.48
N PRO A 21 4.70 -12.85 2.68
CA PRO A 21 4.00 -14.04 3.18
C PRO A 21 3.25 -13.82 4.50
N THR A 22 3.76 -12.96 5.38
CA THR A 22 3.12 -12.56 6.65
C THR A 22 1.81 -11.80 6.47
N LEU A 23 1.59 -11.22 5.29
CA LEU A 23 0.46 -10.38 4.93
C LEU A 23 -0.40 -11.00 3.81
N ALA A 24 -0.24 -12.32 3.55
CA ALA A 24 -0.97 -13.04 2.50
C ALA A 24 -2.50 -12.98 2.66
N ALA A 25 -3.00 -12.82 3.89
CA ALA A 25 -4.43 -12.62 4.16
C ALA A 25 -5.02 -11.33 3.57
N PHE A 26 -4.16 -10.41 3.12
CA PHE A 26 -4.54 -9.11 2.57
C PHE A 26 -4.55 -9.06 1.04
N VAL A 27 -4.15 -10.14 0.34
CA VAL A 27 -4.24 -10.24 -1.12
C VAL A 27 -5.68 -9.96 -1.58
N GLY A 28 -5.84 -9.07 -2.56
CA GLY A 28 -7.13 -8.70 -3.14
C GLY A 28 -7.94 -7.72 -2.30
N ARG A 29 -7.45 -7.33 -1.11
CA ARG A 29 -8.08 -6.28 -0.31
C ARG A 29 -7.67 -4.90 -0.82
N VAL A 30 -8.56 -3.95 -0.61
CA VAL A 30 -8.31 -2.52 -0.87
C VAL A 30 -7.99 -1.86 0.46
N GLY A 31 -7.02 -0.95 0.45
CA GLY A 31 -6.69 -0.12 1.59
C GLY A 31 -6.47 1.32 1.18
N THR A 32 -6.57 2.20 2.17
CA THR A 32 -6.31 3.62 2.03
C THR A 32 -4.96 3.94 2.66
N VAL A 33 -4.09 4.63 1.92
CA VAL A 33 -2.80 5.11 2.44
C VAL A 33 -3.08 6.22 3.45
N VAL A 34 -2.61 6.04 4.68
CA VAL A 34 -2.79 7.02 5.75
C VAL A 34 -1.49 7.77 6.08
N GLU A 35 -0.34 7.22 5.69
CA GLU A 35 0.96 7.83 5.92
C GLU A 35 1.95 7.33 4.86
N VAL A 36 2.84 8.21 4.39
CA VAL A 36 3.91 7.85 3.46
C VAL A 36 5.23 8.21 4.12
N PHE A 37 6.10 7.22 4.24
CA PHE A 37 7.39 7.41 4.90
C PHE A 37 8.44 7.83 3.88
N ARG A 38 9.25 8.81 4.26
CA ARG A 38 10.45 9.17 3.49
C ARG A 38 11.63 8.25 3.80
N VAL A 39 11.62 7.62 4.99
CA VAL A 39 12.63 6.65 5.44
C VAL A 39 11.92 5.61 6.33
N PRO A 40 12.01 4.31 6.02
CA PRO A 40 12.60 3.73 4.81
C PRO A 40 11.84 4.20 3.55
N LEU A 41 12.59 4.42 2.47
CA LEU A 41 12.04 4.81 1.18
C LEU A 41 11.06 3.75 0.66
N ASP A 42 10.19 4.16 -0.27
CA ASP A 42 9.24 3.30 -0.95
C ASP A 42 8.23 2.63 -0.01
N SER A 43 7.97 3.21 1.16
CA SER A 43 7.13 2.61 2.18
C SER A 43 6.00 3.51 2.68
N CYS A 44 4.87 2.90 3.02
CA CYS A 44 3.69 3.61 3.48
C CYS A 44 2.88 2.79 4.48
N MET A 45 2.06 3.48 5.25
CA MET A 45 1.08 2.89 6.15
C MET A 45 -0.26 2.85 5.45
N VAL A 46 -0.89 1.69 5.44
CA VAL A 46 -2.17 1.47 4.78
C VAL A 46 -3.16 0.98 5.79
N ARG A 47 -4.32 1.61 5.79
CA ARG A 47 -5.47 1.13 6.54
C ARG A 47 -6.33 0.29 5.60
N LEU A 48 -6.65 -0.93 6.00
CA LEU A 48 -7.52 -1.80 5.21
C LEU A 48 -8.97 -1.31 5.26
N ASP A 49 -9.61 -1.20 4.09
CA ASP A 49 -11.01 -0.81 4.01
C ASP A 49 -11.88 -1.97 4.55
N GLY A 50 -12.76 -1.68 5.52
CA GLY A 50 -13.66 -2.66 6.11
C GLY A 50 -13.08 -3.48 7.27
N ASP A 51 -11.85 -3.20 7.72
CA ASP A 51 -11.36 -3.79 8.98
C ASP A 51 -11.99 -3.07 10.19
N PRO A 52 -12.82 -3.75 11.02
CA PRO A 52 -13.47 -3.15 12.18
C PRO A 52 -12.47 -2.69 13.25
N ASN A 53 -11.25 -3.23 13.23
CA ASN A 53 -10.20 -2.87 14.16
C ASN A 53 -9.39 -1.65 13.70
N ASN A 54 -9.67 -1.12 12.50
CA ASN A 54 -8.98 0.04 11.94
C ASN A 54 -7.45 -0.18 11.91
N GLN A 55 -7.01 -1.43 11.72
CA GLN A 55 -5.61 -1.81 11.73
C GLN A 55 -4.87 -1.11 10.59
N ARG A 56 -3.63 -0.79 10.88
CA ARG A 56 -2.72 -0.08 10.00
C ARG A 56 -1.54 -1.00 9.76
N GLU A 57 -1.34 -1.32 8.50
CA GLU A 57 -0.31 -2.24 8.08
C GLU A 57 0.69 -1.51 7.22
N TRP A 58 1.95 -1.82 7.45
CA TRP A 58 3.05 -1.18 6.77
C TRP A 58 3.47 -1.99 5.55
N PHE A 59 3.59 -1.30 4.42
CA PHE A 59 3.87 -1.92 3.13
C PHE A 59 4.90 -1.12 2.33
N PHE A 60 5.56 -1.82 1.41
CA PHE A 60 6.41 -1.23 0.39
C PHE A 60 5.65 -1.08 -0.93
N TYR A 61 5.36 0.15 -1.34
CA TYR A 61 4.50 0.40 -2.50
C TYR A 61 5.15 0.12 -3.86
N ARG A 62 6.47 -0.08 -3.88
CA ARG A 62 7.20 -0.44 -5.08
C ARG A 62 7.06 -1.93 -5.43
N ASP A 63 6.92 -2.78 -4.42
CA ASP A 63 6.92 -4.24 -4.59
C ASP A 63 5.55 -4.87 -4.26
N GLU A 64 4.78 -4.30 -3.33
CA GLU A 64 3.59 -4.94 -2.76
C GLU A 64 2.26 -4.48 -3.39
N PHE A 65 2.25 -3.41 -4.21
CA PHE A 65 1.03 -2.83 -4.80
C PHE A 65 0.99 -2.83 -6.32
N ALA A 66 -0.23 -2.80 -6.85
CA ALA A 66 -0.50 -2.25 -8.16
C ALA A 66 -1.20 -0.91 -7.97
N ILE A 67 -0.55 0.19 -8.37
CA ILE A 67 -1.22 1.49 -8.48
C ILE A 67 -2.30 1.33 -9.54
N SER A 68 -3.56 1.46 -9.15
CA SER A 68 -4.62 1.66 -10.13
C SER A 68 -4.56 3.13 -10.53
N ASP A 69 -3.97 3.39 -11.69
CA ASP A 69 -4.18 4.60 -12.45
C ASP A 69 -5.71 4.75 -12.62
N ALA A 70 -6.26 5.82 -12.06
CA ALA A 70 -7.68 6.17 -12.19
C ALA A 70 -7.82 7.28 -13.23
#